data_AF-A0A9D7FS13-F1
#
_entry.id   AF-A0A9D7FS13-F1
#
_cell.length_a   1.000
_cell.length_b   1.000
_cell.length_c   1.000
_cell.angle_alpha   90.00
_cell.angle_beta   90.00
_cell.angle_gamma   90.00
#
_symmetry.space_group_name_H-M   'P 1'
#
loop_
_entity.id
_entity.type
_entity.pdbx_description
1 polymer ?
#
loop_
_entity_poly.entity_id
_entity_poly.type
_entity_poly.pdbx_seq_one_letter_code
_entity_poly.pdbx_strand_id
1 'polypeptide(L)'
;MKLTLDVLDTVELDENSAHNLRFLNAGAYIVNTVWPHLAYTGADGKTARVDVPAEDKWVLEAMPLGKEWPFCAGYSHRNGNMAFFVNRFEGRLGGKDVDSFGLSCFGGTKWTEMFLTAPGMIPRLEKGDHIESHLFVMPYGHADVDEKPAERQRYLYGDNLASIEVLHGEACPGFPRRMKADSRGFAEFILKGGDNWTPFLVEGFSSHKAPMLWEKRGDSWLFIDQQIQGNDWYQSYTAEDGSIGYAIVVKVRPKQTHHYLITAAPHAESITQKNGFVTIQGGPMDFISPFEFEGLKAEPVGETGLFRLTGKATSATMK
;
A
#
# COMPACT_ATOMS: atom_id res chain seq x y z
N MET A 1 -4.32 -4.69 1.85
CA MET A 1 -5.21 -5.76 1.34
C MET A 1 -6.66 -5.37 1.60
N LYS A 2 -7.57 -5.57 0.64
CA LYS A 2 -9.02 -5.48 0.86
C LYS A 2 -9.55 -6.88 1.21
N LEU A 3 -10.30 -6.98 2.29
CA LEU A 3 -11.00 -8.20 2.71
C LEU A 3 -12.50 -7.90 2.66
N THR A 4 -13.24 -8.76 1.97
CA THR A 4 -14.70 -8.71 1.90
C THR A 4 -15.29 -10.06 2.28
N LEU A 5 -16.39 -10.03 3.03
CA LEU A 5 -17.20 -11.20 3.33
C LEU A 5 -18.66 -10.80 3.13
N ASP A 6 -19.43 -11.64 2.44
CA ASP A 6 -20.87 -11.50 2.28
C ASP A 6 -21.54 -12.81 2.69
N VAL A 7 -22.52 -12.73 3.58
CA VAL A 7 -23.29 -13.87 4.05
C VAL A 7 -24.52 -14.03 3.15
N LEU A 8 -24.46 -14.99 2.24
CA LEU A 8 -25.47 -15.18 1.19
C LEU A 8 -26.77 -15.81 1.71
N ASP A 9 -26.67 -16.62 2.77
CA ASP A 9 -27.78 -17.25 3.48
C ASP A 9 -27.45 -17.35 4.98
N THR A 10 -28.48 -17.47 5.84
CA THR A 10 -28.29 -17.57 7.29
C THR A 10 -27.51 -18.83 7.66
N VAL A 11 -26.50 -18.68 8.54
CA VAL A 11 -25.61 -19.76 8.98
C VAL A 11 -25.57 -19.81 10.51
N GLU A 12 -25.96 -20.94 11.09
CA GLU A 12 -25.74 -21.23 12.51
C GLU A 12 -24.28 -21.66 12.73
N LEU A 13 -23.66 -21.20 13.82
CA LEU A 13 -22.30 -21.57 14.19
C LEU A 13 -22.37 -22.61 15.31
N ASP A 14 -21.97 -23.84 14.98
CA ASP A 14 -22.04 -24.99 15.90
C ASP A 14 -21.04 -24.89 17.08
N GLU A 15 -20.03 -24.04 16.95
CA GLU A 15 -18.98 -23.86 17.93
C GLU A 15 -18.72 -22.38 18.24
N ASN A 16 -17.90 -22.14 19.26
CA ASN A 16 -17.53 -20.81 19.71
C ASN A 16 -16.99 -19.96 18.52
N SER A 17 -17.68 -18.87 18.18
CA SER A 17 -17.32 -18.01 17.05
C SER A 17 -15.96 -17.34 17.22
N ALA A 18 -15.53 -17.09 18.46
CA ALA A 18 -14.18 -16.60 18.75
C ALA A 18 -13.10 -17.56 18.25
N HIS A 19 -13.44 -18.85 18.11
CA HIS A 19 -12.53 -19.90 17.69
C HIS A 19 -12.68 -20.29 16.23
N ASN A 20 -13.85 -20.11 15.62
CA ASN A 20 -14.17 -20.69 14.32
C ASN A 20 -14.55 -19.67 13.25
N LEU A 21 -15.07 -18.50 13.64
CA LEU A 21 -15.30 -17.40 12.71
C LEU A 21 -14.02 -16.58 12.57
N ARG A 22 -13.06 -17.11 11.81
CA ARG A 22 -11.73 -16.52 11.59
C ARG A 22 -11.70 -15.80 10.24
N PHE A 23 -11.51 -14.48 10.26
CA PHE A 23 -11.41 -13.69 9.03
C PHE A 23 -9.99 -13.65 8.48
N LEU A 24 -8.99 -13.62 9.37
CA LEU A 24 -7.59 -13.64 9.00
C LEU A 24 -6.78 -14.32 10.10
N ASN A 25 -5.90 -15.25 9.73
CA ASN A 25 -5.06 -16.01 10.66
C ASN A 25 -3.58 -15.75 10.40
N ALA A 26 -2.84 -15.42 11.46
CA ALA A 26 -1.39 -15.54 11.53
C ALA A 26 -1.08 -16.78 12.36
N GLY A 27 -0.83 -17.88 11.67
CA GLY A 27 -0.37 -19.13 12.25
C GLY A 27 0.86 -19.60 11.48
N ALA A 28 1.92 -19.96 12.20
CA ALA A 28 3.20 -20.28 11.61
C ALA A 28 3.47 -21.79 11.60
N TYR A 29 2.48 -22.58 11.17
CA TYR A 29 2.51 -24.05 11.20
C TYR A 29 3.71 -24.67 10.48
N ILE A 30 4.23 -23.98 9.46
CA ILE A 30 5.38 -24.46 8.66
C ILE A 30 6.69 -24.30 9.44
N VAL A 31 6.82 -23.25 10.25
CA VAL A 31 8.06 -22.90 10.96
C VAL A 31 7.94 -23.07 12.48
N ASN A 32 6.81 -23.60 12.97
CA ASN A 32 6.48 -23.82 14.38
C ASN A 32 6.83 -22.60 15.26
N THR A 33 6.36 -21.41 14.85
CA THR A 33 6.60 -20.20 15.66
C THR A 33 5.65 -20.16 16.85
N VAL A 34 6.24 -20.09 18.04
CA VAL A 34 5.55 -19.85 19.30
C VAL A 34 5.89 -18.43 19.73
N TRP A 35 4.96 -17.49 19.54
CA TRP A 35 5.11 -16.14 20.05
C TRP A 35 4.75 -16.13 21.54
N PRO A 36 5.69 -15.79 22.44
CA PRO A 36 5.45 -15.79 23.89
C PRO A 36 4.65 -14.58 24.37
N HIS A 37 4.50 -13.55 23.55
CA HIS A 37 3.76 -12.34 23.86
C HIS A 37 2.87 -11.92 22.70
N LEU A 38 1.80 -11.23 23.07
CA LEU A 38 0.91 -10.57 22.14
C LEU A 38 0.61 -9.15 22.63
N ALA A 39 0.55 -8.21 21.70
CA ALA A 39 0.12 -6.85 21.97
C ALA A 39 -0.98 -6.46 21.01
N TYR A 40 -1.93 -5.64 21.46
CA TYR A 40 -3.03 -5.18 20.62
C TYR A 40 -3.61 -3.86 21.12
N THR A 41 -4.27 -3.13 20.21
CA THR A 41 -5.07 -1.97 20.58
C THR A 41 -6.39 -2.45 21.18
N GLY A 42 -6.56 -2.31 22.49
CA GLY A 42 -7.80 -2.64 23.19
C GLY A 42 -8.95 -1.69 22.82
N ALA A 43 -10.16 -2.04 23.24
CA ALA A 43 -11.36 -1.25 23.00
C ALA A 43 -11.29 0.20 23.53
N ASP A 44 -10.43 0.46 24.52
CA ASP A 44 -10.16 1.79 25.07
C ASP A 44 -9.14 2.60 24.23
N GLY A 45 -8.66 2.04 23.11
CA GLY A 45 -7.67 2.64 22.23
C GLY A 45 -6.22 2.52 22.72
N LYS A 46 -5.98 1.89 23.87
CA LYS A 46 -4.62 1.72 24.43
C LYS A 46 -4.03 0.38 24.05
N THR A 47 -2.70 0.33 24.05
CA THR A 47 -1.97 -0.92 23.80
C THR A 47 -2.00 -1.81 25.04
N ALA A 48 -2.72 -2.92 24.94
CA ALA A 48 -2.69 -4.03 25.87
C ALA A 48 -1.58 -5.02 25.49
N ARG A 49 -1.00 -5.69 26.51
CA ARG A 49 0.03 -6.72 26.36
C ARG A 49 -0.38 -7.94 27.16
N VAL A 50 -0.16 -9.12 26.59
CA VAL A 50 -0.59 -10.40 27.16
C VAL A 50 0.51 -11.43 26.94
N ASP A 51 0.81 -12.19 27.99
CA ASP A 51 1.68 -13.35 27.89
C ASP A 51 0.91 -14.52 27.28
N VAL A 52 1.58 -15.22 26.36
CA VAL A 52 1.03 -16.36 25.61
C VAL A 52 1.82 -17.60 26.01
N PRO A 53 1.41 -18.29 27.10
CA PRO A 53 2.06 -19.52 27.51
C PRO A 53 1.79 -20.64 26.50
N ALA A 54 2.82 -21.46 26.25
CA ALA A 54 2.77 -22.60 25.33
C ALA A 54 2.12 -23.81 26.01
N GLU A 55 0.81 -23.73 26.25
CA GLU A 55 0.04 -24.69 27.09
C GLU A 55 -1.15 -25.32 26.36
N ASP A 56 -1.28 -25.13 25.05
CA ASP A 56 -2.41 -25.59 24.23
C ASP A 56 -3.76 -25.06 24.75
N LYS A 57 -3.82 -23.76 25.00
CA LYS A 57 -5.02 -23.07 25.50
C LYS A 57 -5.32 -21.76 24.79
N TRP A 58 -6.59 -21.37 24.88
CA TRP A 58 -7.05 -20.04 24.49
C TRP A 58 -6.57 -19.00 25.50
N VAL A 59 -5.92 -17.96 24.99
CA VAL A 59 -5.40 -16.84 25.78
C VAL A 59 -6.29 -15.61 25.63
N LEU A 60 -6.85 -15.42 24.43
CA LEU A 60 -7.83 -14.38 24.13
C LEU A 60 -8.96 -15.00 23.29
N GLU A 61 -10.19 -14.61 23.59
CA GLU A 61 -11.39 -15.06 22.89
C GLU A 61 -12.22 -13.83 22.47
N ALA A 62 -12.19 -13.51 21.18
CA ALA A 62 -12.98 -12.44 20.56
C ALA A 62 -12.86 -11.08 21.27
N MET A 63 -11.67 -10.76 21.77
CA MET A 63 -11.39 -9.53 22.49
C MET A 63 -11.57 -8.32 21.56
N PRO A 64 -12.49 -7.38 21.84
CA PRO A 64 -12.77 -6.28 20.92
C PRO A 64 -11.54 -5.39 20.75
N LEU A 65 -11.17 -5.15 19.50
CA LEU A 65 -10.12 -4.20 19.15
C LEU A 65 -10.66 -2.76 19.19
N GLY A 66 -9.76 -1.82 19.41
CA GLY A 66 -10.04 -0.39 19.27
C GLY A 66 -10.50 -0.04 17.84
N LYS A 67 -11.13 1.12 17.68
CA LYS A 67 -11.72 1.54 16.39
C LYS A 67 -10.76 2.34 15.52
N GLU A 68 -9.89 3.14 16.16
CA GLU A 68 -8.96 4.02 15.47
C GLU A 68 -7.65 3.28 15.16
N TRP A 69 -7.56 2.78 13.93
CA TRP A 69 -6.40 2.06 13.37
C TRP A 69 -5.79 1.04 14.32
N PRO A 70 -6.58 0.05 14.79
CA PRO A 70 -6.08 -0.93 15.74
C PRO A 70 -5.00 -1.78 15.10
N PHE A 71 -4.10 -2.26 15.95
CA PHE A 71 -3.16 -3.31 15.58
C PHE A 71 -3.26 -4.49 16.52
N CYS A 72 -2.75 -5.64 16.07
CA CYS A 72 -2.37 -6.74 16.94
C CYS A 72 -1.06 -7.36 16.44
N ALA A 73 -0.22 -7.81 17.35
CA ALA A 73 1.12 -8.30 17.03
C ALA A 73 1.51 -9.47 17.93
N GLY A 74 2.04 -10.54 17.34
CA GLY A 74 2.69 -11.65 18.03
C GLY A 74 4.21 -11.48 17.99
N TYR A 75 4.86 -11.57 19.16
CA TYR A 75 6.29 -11.33 19.34
C TYR A 75 6.80 -11.96 20.66
N SER A 76 8.10 -11.96 20.96
CA SER A 76 9.19 -11.87 19.99
C SER A 76 9.60 -13.28 19.56
N HIS A 77 9.97 -13.47 18.30
CA HIS A 77 10.44 -14.76 17.83
C HIS A 77 11.56 -14.63 16.80
N ARG A 78 12.53 -15.56 16.87
CA ARG A 78 13.73 -15.54 16.00
C ARG A 78 13.44 -15.67 14.51
N ASN A 79 12.31 -16.29 14.16
CA ASN A 79 11.88 -16.44 12.77
C ASN A 79 11.06 -15.22 12.28
N GLY A 80 10.96 -14.16 13.09
CA GLY A 80 10.21 -12.95 12.79
C GLY A 80 8.96 -12.79 13.64
N ASN A 81 8.53 -11.54 13.76
CA ASN A 81 7.28 -11.16 14.40
C ASN A 81 6.24 -10.85 13.33
N MET A 82 4.96 -10.92 13.68
CA MET A 82 3.85 -10.65 12.77
C MET A 82 2.88 -9.66 13.37
N ALA A 83 2.40 -8.72 12.57
CA ALA A 83 1.37 -7.77 12.96
C ALA A 83 0.27 -7.66 11.91
N PHE A 84 -0.95 -7.39 12.39
CA PHE A 84 -2.07 -6.91 11.58
C PHE A 84 -2.35 -5.46 11.93
N PHE A 85 -2.60 -4.63 10.92
CA PHE A 85 -3.12 -3.26 11.07
C PHE A 85 -4.44 -3.15 10.33
N VAL A 86 -5.46 -2.63 10.99
CA VAL A 86 -6.76 -2.37 10.37
C VAL A 86 -6.81 -0.88 10.05
N ASN A 87 -6.87 -0.52 8.78
CA ASN A 87 -7.00 0.88 8.35
C ASN A 87 -8.47 1.32 8.35
N ARG A 88 -9.34 0.46 7.82
CA ARG A 88 -10.78 0.68 7.72
C ARG A 88 -11.51 -0.62 8.02
N PHE A 89 -12.65 -0.50 8.70
CA PHE A 89 -13.58 -1.58 8.92
C PHE A 89 -15.00 -1.04 8.84
N GLU A 90 -15.85 -1.77 8.14
CA GLU A 90 -17.29 -1.57 8.08
C GLU A 90 -17.94 -2.96 8.01
N GLY A 91 -18.99 -3.18 8.77
CA GLY A 91 -19.66 -4.46 8.68
C GLY A 91 -20.91 -4.59 9.52
N ARG A 92 -21.58 -5.71 9.28
CA ARG A 92 -22.74 -6.20 10.02
C ARG A 92 -22.55 -7.69 10.24
N LEU A 93 -22.62 -8.15 11.49
CA LEU A 93 -22.46 -9.55 11.86
C LEU A 93 -23.50 -9.94 12.92
N GLY A 94 -24.09 -11.11 12.78
CA GLY A 94 -25.23 -11.54 13.60
C GLY A 94 -26.40 -10.57 13.54
N GLY A 95 -26.60 -9.92 12.39
CA GLY A 95 -27.63 -8.91 12.20
C GLY A 95 -27.38 -7.58 12.93
N LYS A 96 -26.19 -7.34 13.48
CA LYS A 96 -25.83 -6.10 14.18
C LYS A 96 -24.66 -5.41 13.50
N ASP A 97 -24.71 -4.09 13.46
CA ASP A 97 -23.59 -3.30 12.96
C ASP A 97 -22.38 -3.51 13.87
N VAL A 98 -21.23 -3.69 13.25
CA VAL A 98 -19.93 -3.85 13.92
C VAL A 98 -18.96 -2.85 13.31
N ASP A 99 -18.12 -2.25 14.16
CA ASP A 99 -17.18 -1.20 13.75
C ASP A 99 -15.72 -1.54 14.10
N SER A 100 -15.46 -2.76 14.58
CA SER A 100 -14.11 -3.30 14.74
C SER A 100 -14.11 -4.83 14.63
N PHE A 101 -12.91 -5.40 14.52
CA PHE A 101 -12.70 -6.83 14.71
C PHE A 101 -12.57 -7.17 16.20
N GLY A 102 -12.82 -8.44 16.53
CA GLY A 102 -12.28 -9.08 17.72
C GLY A 102 -10.92 -9.71 17.46
N LEU A 103 -10.18 -9.99 18.52
CA LEU A 103 -8.91 -10.71 18.51
C LEU A 103 -9.03 -11.97 19.35
N SER A 104 -8.64 -13.09 18.75
CA SER A 104 -8.44 -14.34 19.47
C SER A 104 -7.00 -14.82 19.33
N CYS A 105 -6.52 -15.52 20.36
CA CYS A 105 -5.17 -16.06 20.40
C CYS A 105 -5.18 -17.45 21.07
N PHE A 106 -4.57 -18.42 20.38
CA PHE A 106 -4.32 -19.75 20.91
C PHE A 106 -2.82 -19.95 21.13
N GLY A 107 -2.43 -20.22 22.38
CA GLY A 107 -1.05 -20.47 22.78
C GLY A 107 -0.72 -21.95 22.74
N GLY A 108 -0.42 -22.47 21.55
CA GLY A 108 -0.07 -23.88 21.37
C GLY A 108 1.36 -24.20 21.80
N THR A 109 1.58 -25.47 22.17
CA THR A 109 2.92 -25.98 22.53
C THR A 109 3.90 -25.98 21.35
N LYS A 110 3.37 -26.04 20.11
CA LYS A 110 4.15 -26.09 18.87
C LYS A 110 4.04 -24.84 18.01
N TRP A 111 2.93 -24.11 18.11
CA TRP A 111 2.74 -22.86 17.41
C TRP A 111 1.75 -21.97 18.17
N THR A 112 1.91 -20.67 18.02
CA THR A 112 0.89 -19.69 18.40
C THR A 112 0.04 -19.37 17.19
N GLU A 113 -1.27 -19.19 17.40
CA GLU A 113 -2.17 -18.65 16.39
C GLU A 113 -2.80 -17.36 16.89
N MET A 114 -2.81 -16.35 16.02
CA MET A 114 -3.45 -15.07 16.25
C MET A 114 -4.43 -14.81 15.09
N PHE A 115 -5.69 -14.51 15.38
CA PHE A 115 -6.67 -14.25 14.33
C PHE A 115 -7.62 -13.10 14.63
N LEU A 116 -7.99 -12.41 13.55
CA LEU A 116 -9.09 -11.46 13.53
C LEU A 116 -10.40 -12.24 13.43
N THR A 117 -11.33 -11.92 14.32
CA THR A 117 -12.65 -12.55 14.45
C THR A 117 -13.73 -11.49 14.65
N ALA A 118 -14.97 -11.89 14.91
CA ALA A 118 -16.04 -10.97 15.27
C ALA A 118 -15.77 -10.34 16.65
N PRO A 119 -16.18 -9.08 16.88
CA PRO A 119 -16.06 -8.47 18.20
C PRO A 119 -17.10 -9.10 19.15
N GLY A 120 -16.65 -10.11 19.90
CA GLY A 120 -17.49 -10.91 20.79
C GLY A 120 -18.15 -12.13 20.14
N MET A 121 -19.00 -12.77 20.93
CA MET A 121 -19.67 -14.03 20.57
C MET A 121 -20.86 -13.81 19.65
N ILE A 122 -20.87 -14.55 18.54
CA ILE A 122 -21.93 -14.56 17.55
C ILE A 122 -22.34 -16.01 17.31
N PRO A 123 -23.56 -16.43 17.71
CA PRO A 123 -24.01 -17.81 17.50
C PRO A 123 -24.49 -18.06 16.06
N ARG A 124 -24.79 -17.00 15.31
CA ARG A 124 -25.41 -17.08 13.99
C ARG A 124 -25.05 -15.87 13.14
N LEU A 125 -24.80 -16.12 11.85
CA LEU A 125 -24.71 -15.08 10.82
C LEU A 125 -26.04 -14.99 10.07
N GLU A 126 -26.52 -13.79 9.82
CA GLU A 126 -27.74 -13.53 9.07
C GLU A 126 -27.46 -13.37 7.59
N LYS A 127 -28.42 -13.77 6.75
CA LYS A 127 -28.41 -13.39 5.33
C LYS A 127 -28.29 -11.86 5.19
N GLY A 128 -27.27 -11.42 4.44
CA GLY A 128 -26.95 -10.00 4.23
C GLY A 128 -25.99 -9.39 5.26
N ASP A 129 -25.55 -10.17 6.26
CA ASP A 129 -24.35 -9.79 7.04
C ASP A 129 -23.15 -9.67 6.09
N HIS A 130 -22.28 -8.72 6.38
CA HIS A 130 -21.13 -8.41 5.54
C HIS A 130 -19.98 -7.80 6.33
N ILE A 131 -18.77 -7.88 5.79
CA ILE A 131 -17.60 -7.13 6.24
C ILE A 131 -16.92 -6.56 5.00
N GLU A 132 -16.55 -5.29 5.07
CA GLU A 132 -15.55 -4.69 4.20
C GLU A 132 -14.43 -4.10 5.07
N SER A 133 -13.20 -4.56 4.87
CA SER A 133 -12.05 -4.07 5.62
C SER A 133 -10.82 -3.86 4.74
N HIS A 134 -10.07 -2.81 5.06
CA HIS A 134 -8.72 -2.60 4.55
C HIS A 134 -7.74 -2.88 5.66
N LEU A 135 -6.87 -3.85 5.45
CA LEU A 135 -5.88 -4.25 6.44
C LEU A 135 -4.50 -4.50 5.83
N PHE A 136 -3.50 -4.46 6.70
CA PHE A 136 -2.10 -4.74 6.37
C PHE A 136 -1.61 -5.90 7.20
N VAL A 137 -0.88 -6.80 6.56
CA VAL A 137 -0.15 -7.88 7.21
C VAL A 137 1.32 -7.52 7.12
N MET A 138 1.99 -7.41 8.27
CA MET A 138 3.36 -6.94 8.33
C MET A 138 4.22 -7.90 9.13
N PRO A 139 5.07 -8.71 8.48
CA PRO A 139 6.23 -9.26 9.17
C PRO A 139 7.12 -8.10 9.61
N TYR A 140 7.64 -8.15 10.84
CA TYR A 140 8.46 -7.06 11.36
C TYR A 140 9.51 -7.53 12.36
N GLY A 141 10.51 -6.67 12.56
CA GLY A 141 11.51 -6.83 13.61
C GLY A 141 12.39 -8.07 13.45
N HIS A 142 13.04 -8.43 14.57
CA HIS A 142 13.81 -9.64 14.77
C HIS A 142 13.53 -10.20 16.16
N ALA A 143 14.27 -11.23 16.58
CA ALA A 143 14.04 -12.01 17.80
C ALA A 143 13.86 -11.22 19.10
N ASP A 144 14.37 -9.99 19.17
CA ASP A 144 14.46 -9.19 20.41
C ASP A 144 13.63 -7.90 20.32
N VAL A 145 12.77 -7.80 19.30
CA VAL A 145 11.96 -6.62 19.05
C VAL A 145 10.59 -6.77 19.71
N ASP A 146 10.19 -5.74 20.46
CA ASP A 146 8.89 -5.63 21.12
C ASP A 146 7.77 -5.17 20.15
N GLU A 147 6.60 -4.79 20.67
CA GLU A 147 5.46 -4.35 19.88
C GLU A 147 5.60 -2.92 19.31
N LYS A 148 6.51 -2.10 19.83
CA LYS A 148 6.53 -0.65 19.55
C LYS A 148 6.73 -0.31 18.07
N PRO A 149 7.54 -1.04 17.29
CA PRO A 149 7.60 -0.82 15.86
C PRO A 149 6.26 -1.03 15.18
N ALA A 150 5.51 -2.08 15.55
CA ALA A 150 4.17 -2.31 15.02
C ALA A 150 3.22 -1.19 15.47
N GLU A 151 3.19 -0.86 16.75
CA GLU A 151 2.36 0.22 17.29
C GLU A 151 2.59 1.56 16.57
N ARG A 152 3.85 1.91 16.29
CA ARG A 152 4.19 3.12 15.52
C ARG A 152 3.67 3.05 14.08
N GLN A 153 3.78 1.90 13.42
CA GLN A 153 3.37 1.72 12.03
C GLN A 153 1.85 1.82 11.84
N ARG A 154 1.03 1.53 12.86
CA ARG A 154 -0.44 1.65 12.77
C ARG A 154 -0.90 3.06 12.38
N TYR A 155 -0.19 4.10 12.83
CA TYR A 155 -0.50 5.48 12.47
C TYR A 155 -0.07 5.83 11.04
N LEU A 156 0.95 5.14 10.52
CA LEU A 156 1.40 5.32 9.14
C LEU A 156 0.42 4.68 8.15
N TYR A 157 0.00 3.45 8.45
CA TYR A 157 -0.97 2.73 7.64
C TYR A 157 -2.42 3.06 7.97
N GLY A 158 -2.67 3.88 8.99
CA GLY A 158 -3.97 4.37 9.42
C GLY A 158 -4.22 5.79 8.97
N ASP A 159 -3.82 6.76 9.81
CA ASP A 159 -4.04 8.20 9.63
C ASP A 159 -3.25 8.79 8.47
N ASN A 160 -1.99 8.39 8.35
CA ASN A 160 -1.06 8.97 7.38
C ASN A 160 -1.04 8.18 6.07
N LEU A 161 -2.09 7.40 5.77
CA LEU A 161 -2.14 6.65 4.52
C LEU A 161 -2.10 7.62 3.35
N ALA A 162 -1.17 7.39 2.43
CA ALA A 162 -1.07 8.20 1.24
C ALA A 162 -2.37 8.14 0.41
N SER A 163 -2.81 9.31 -0.04
CA SER A 163 -3.93 9.48 -0.96
C SER A 163 -3.44 10.13 -2.24
N ILE A 164 -4.08 9.76 -3.35
CA ILE A 164 -3.79 10.30 -4.67
C ILE A 164 -5.06 10.93 -5.20
N GLU A 165 -4.97 12.20 -5.55
CA GLU A 165 -5.95 12.92 -6.35
C GLU A 165 -5.42 12.98 -7.79
N VAL A 166 -6.04 12.25 -8.70
CA VAL A 166 -5.63 12.24 -10.11
C VAL A 166 -6.18 13.49 -10.78
N LEU A 167 -5.28 14.35 -11.26
CA LEU A 167 -5.61 15.55 -12.04
C LEU A 167 -5.74 15.23 -13.52
N HIS A 168 -4.95 14.27 -14.00
CA HIS A 168 -4.98 13.79 -15.37
C HIS A 168 -4.69 12.29 -15.44
N GLY A 169 -5.48 11.55 -16.23
CA GLY A 169 -5.48 10.08 -16.27
C GLY A 169 -6.74 9.51 -15.60
N GLU A 170 -6.65 8.29 -15.09
CA GLU A 170 -7.75 7.60 -14.41
C GLU A 170 -7.31 7.09 -13.03
N ALA A 171 -8.13 7.35 -11.99
CA ALA A 171 -7.89 6.79 -10.66
C ALA A 171 -8.37 5.33 -10.61
N CYS A 172 -7.50 4.43 -10.15
CA CYS A 172 -7.83 3.00 -10.06
C CYS A 172 -7.95 2.57 -8.59
N PRO A 173 -8.84 1.61 -8.29
CA PRO A 173 -8.89 1.01 -6.96
C PRO A 173 -7.60 0.21 -6.68
N GLY A 174 -7.14 0.20 -5.43
CA GLY A 174 -6.01 -0.63 -5.01
C GLY A 174 -5.15 -0.04 -3.90
N PHE A 175 -4.33 -0.90 -3.30
CA PHE A 175 -3.20 -0.52 -2.45
C PHE A 175 -1.93 -1.27 -2.91
N PRO A 176 -0.77 -0.60 -3.12
CA PRO A 176 -0.56 0.85 -3.08
C PRO A 176 -1.49 1.62 -4.02
N ARG A 177 -1.60 2.94 -3.83
CA ARG A 177 -2.50 3.76 -4.65
C ARG A 177 -2.15 3.60 -6.12
N ARG A 178 -3.16 3.36 -6.95
CA ARG A 178 -3.01 3.03 -8.37
C ARG A 178 -3.72 4.07 -9.23
N MET A 179 -3.12 4.38 -10.37
CA MET A 179 -3.73 5.19 -11.41
C MET A 179 -3.32 4.66 -12.78
N LYS A 180 -3.97 5.17 -13.82
CA LYS A 180 -3.66 4.87 -15.22
C LYS A 180 -3.36 6.16 -15.96
N ALA A 181 -2.27 6.16 -16.71
CA ALA A 181 -1.96 7.18 -17.70
C ALA A 181 -3.03 7.18 -18.79
N ASP A 182 -3.28 8.35 -19.37
CA ASP A 182 -4.22 8.44 -20.48
C ASP A 182 -3.62 7.82 -21.77
N SER A 183 -4.41 7.80 -22.84
CA SER A 183 -3.97 7.26 -24.14
C SER A 183 -2.82 8.04 -24.79
N ARG A 184 -2.47 9.22 -24.29
CA ARG A 184 -1.32 10.01 -24.75
C ARG A 184 -0.04 9.64 -23.99
N GLY A 185 -0.13 8.85 -22.92
CA GLY A 185 1.01 8.29 -22.21
C GLY A 185 1.52 9.16 -21.06
N PHE A 186 0.63 9.86 -20.35
CA PHE A 186 0.97 10.57 -19.12
C PHE A 186 -0.15 10.56 -18.07
N ALA A 187 0.23 10.77 -16.81
CA ALA A 187 -0.67 11.02 -15.69
C ALA A 187 -0.14 12.17 -14.83
N GLU A 188 -1.04 13.00 -14.30
CA GLU A 188 -0.73 14.10 -13.37
C GLU A 188 -1.57 13.91 -12.12
N PHE A 189 -0.96 14.09 -10.95
CA PHE A 189 -1.65 13.79 -9.70
C PHE A 189 -1.04 14.52 -8.50
N ILE A 190 -1.87 14.66 -7.47
CA ILE A 190 -1.47 15.19 -6.17
C ILE A 190 -1.40 14.02 -5.18
N LEU A 191 -0.21 13.76 -4.64
CA LEU A 191 0.03 12.84 -3.53
C LEU A 191 -0.07 13.60 -2.20
N LYS A 192 -0.97 13.21 -1.31
CA LYS A 192 -1.15 13.81 0.02
C LYS A 192 -0.92 12.76 1.10
N GLY A 193 -0.24 13.16 2.18
CA GLY A 193 0.07 12.26 3.28
C GLY A 193 1.21 11.30 2.95
N GLY A 194 1.14 10.08 3.48
CA GLY A 194 2.24 9.13 3.46
C GLY A 194 3.29 9.43 4.53
N ASP A 195 4.22 8.51 4.70
CA ASP A 195 5.39 8.67 5.55
C ASP A 195 6.61 7.98 4.95
N ASN A 196 7.75 8.66 5.04
CA ASN A 196 9.03 8.19 4.53
C ASN A 196 8.95 7.74 3.07
N TRP A 197 9.09 6.44 2.79
CA TRP A 197 9.07 5.88 1.45
C TRP A 197 7.66 5.38 1.10
N THR A 198 6.97 6.15 0.26
CA THR A 198 5.57 5.88 -0.09
C THR A 198 5.48 5.34 -1.52
N PRO A 199 4.96 4.12 -1.71
CA PRO A 199 4.76 3.54 -3.04
C PRO A 199 3.46 4.01 -3.69
N PHE A 200 3.48 4.13 -5.01
CA PHE A 200 2.29 4.21 -5.86
C PHE A 200 2.52 3.46 -7.18
N LEU A 201 1.42 3.14 -7.86
CA LEU A 201 1.41 2.41 -9.12
C LEU A 201 0.82 3.31 -10.21
N VAL A 202 1.46 3.35 -11.37
CA VAL A 202 0.88 3.95 -12.58
C VAL A 202 0.94 2.97 -13.75
N GLU A 203 -0.18 2.75 -14.41
CA GLU A 203 -0.35 1.82 -15.54
C GLU A 203 -0.68 2.56 -16.84
N GLY A 204 -0.84 1.85 -17.95
CA GLY A 204 -1.28 2.44 -19.23
C GLY A 204 -0.16 2.85 -20.17
N PHE A 205 1.10 2.51 -19.89
CA PHE A 205 2.22 2.82 -20.77
C PHE A 205 2.46 1.73 -21.82
N SER A 206 3.07 2.10 -22.94
CA SER A 206 3.39 1.20 -24.04
C SER A 206 4.80 0.58 -23.98
N SER A 207 5.62 0.98 -23.00
CA SER A 207 7.03 0.59 -22.95
C SER A 207 7.48 0.32 -21.51
N HIS A 208 8.42 -0.61 -21.37
CA HIS A 208 9.08 -0.96 -20.11
C HIS A 208 10.33 -0.14 -19.84
N LYS A 209 10.68 0.80 -20.73
CA LYS A 209 11.78 1.75 -20.51
C LYS A 209 11.47 2.64 -19.31
N ALA A 210 12.51 3.29 -18.79
CA ALA A 210 12.40 4.07 -17.58
C ALA A 210 11.33 5.17 -17.70
N PRO A 211 10.45 5.31 -16.69
CA PRO A 211 9.52 6.42 -16.64
C PRO A 211 10.28 7.72 -16.36
N MET A 212 9.68 8.84 -16.75
CA MET A 212 10.13 10.17 -16.35
C MET A 212 9.15 10.72 -15.32
N LEU A 213 9.63 10.84 -14.08
CA LEU A 213 8.89 11.41 -12.97
C LEU A 213 9.32 12.87 -12.75
N TRP A 214 8.33 13.75 -12.65
CA TRP A 214 8.52 15.17 -12.41
C TRP A 214 7.74 15.58 -11.17
N GLU A 215 8.31 16.46 -10.34
CA GLU A 215 7.63 17.06 -9.19
C GLU A 215 7.54 18.57 -9.36
N LYS A 216 6.35 19.13 -9.17
CA LYS A 216 6.15 20.57 -9.24
C LYS A 216 6.73 21.25 -8.00
N ARG A 217 7.64 22.21 -8.21
CA ARG A 217 8.29 23.02 -7.16
C ARG A 217 8.07 24.50 -7.48
N GLY A 218 7.05 25.10 -6.85
CA GLY A 218 6.59 26.44 -7.23
C GLY A 218 5.97 26.41 -8.63
N ASP A 219 6.47 27.27 -9.52
CA ASP A 219 5.96 27.39 -10.90
C ASP A 219 6.71 26.50 -11.90
N SER A 220 7.68 25.69 -11.46
CA SER A 220 8.48 24.84 -12.34
C SER A 220 8.37 23.35 -11.99
N TRP A 221 8.74 22.51 -12.96
CA TRP A 221 8.86 21.06 -12.79
C TRP A 221 10.31 20.68 -12.51
N LEU A 222 10.51 19.81 -11.53
CA LEU A 222 11.80 19.21 -11.21
C LEU A 222 11.79 17.74 -11.61
N PHE A 223 12.73 17.32 -12.46
CA PHE A 223 12.91 15.90 -12.76
C PHE A 223 13.43 15.16 -11.52
N ILE A 224 12.82 14.01 -11.23
CA ILE A 224 13.28 13.09 -10.19
C ILE A 224 13.92 11.88 -10.87
N ASP A 225 15.25 11.80 -10.79
CA ASP A 225 16.02 10.69 -11.34
C ASP A 225 15.79 9.40 -10.54
N GLN A 226 15.04 8.48 -11.13
CA GLN A 226 14.77 7.14 -10.60
C GLN A 226 15.88 6.11 -10.92
N GLN A 227 16.95 6.50 -11.64
CA GLN A 227 18.00 5.60 -12.13
C GLN A 227 19.32 5.65 -11.33
N ILE A 228 19.80 6.83 -10.90
CA ILE A 228 21.16 6.96 -10.34
C ILE A 228 21.19 7.63 -8.96
N GLN A 229 20.52 8.78 -8.79
CA GLN A 229 20.62 9.57 -7.54
C GLN A 229 19.43 9.42 -6.58
N GLY A 230 18.37 8.72 -6.98
CA GLY A 230 17.13 8.64 -6.21
C GLY A 230 17.13 7.72 -4.98
N ASN A 231 18.00 6.71 -4.89
CA ASN A 231 17.77 5.55 -4.00
C ASN A 231 16.37 4.88 -4.19
N ASP A 232 15.64 5.24 -5.26
CA ASP A 232 14.19 5.06 -5.44
C ASP A 232 13.90 4.28 -6.70
N TRP A 233 14.12 2.98 -6.57
CA TRP A 233 13.89 1.99 -7.60
C TRP A 233 12.45 2.07 -8.10
N TYR A 234 12.27 2.29 -9.41
CA TYR A 234 11.04 1.91 -10.06
C TYR A 234 11.14 0.44 -10.49
N GLN A 235 10.00 -0.24 -10.53
CA GLN A 235 9.90 -1.57 -11.12
C GLN A 235 8.80 -1.57 -12.17
N SER A 236 9.12 -2.00 -13.38
CA SER A 236 8.12 -2.20 -14.43
C SER A 236 7.46 -3.58 -14.28
N TYR A 237 6.17 -3.64 -14.62
CA TYR A 237 5.39 -4.87 -14.66
C TYR A 237 4.37 -4.81 -15.80
N THR A 238 3.84 -5.96 -16.20
CA THR A 238 2.71 -6.02 -17.15
C THR A 238 1.41 -5.97 -16.36
N ALA A 239 0.58 -4.96 -16.60
CA ALA A 239 -0.74 -4.81 -16.00
C ALA A 239 -1.74 -5.83 -16.58
N GLU A 240 -2.90 -5.98 -15.93
CA GLU A 240 -3.92 -6.95 -16.34
C GLU A 240 -4.46 -6.70 -17.76
N ASP A 241 -4.50 -5.45 -18.20
CA ASP A 241 -4.92 -5.06 -19.54
C ASP A 241 -3.80 -5.19 -20.60
N GLY A 242 -2.64 -5.72 -20.21
CA GLY A 242 -1.46 -5.89 -21.07
C GLY A 242 -0.61 -4.63 -21.25
N SER A 243 -1.02 -3.49 -20.69
CA SER A 243 -0.19 -2.28 -20.66
C SER A 243 1.00 -2.46 -19.71
N ILE A 244 1.99 -1.58 -19.81
CA ILE A 244 3.09 -1.53 -18.87
C ILE A 244 2.72 -0.61 -17.71
N GLY A 245 2.94 -1.13 -16.50
CA GLY A 245 2.86 -0.37 -15.26
C GLY A 245 4.22 -0.17 -14.62
N TYR A 246 4.31 0.87 -13.80
CA TYR A 246 5.46 1.18 -12.97
C TYR A 246 5.03 1.24 -11.50
N ALA A 247 5.71 0.47 -10.66
CA ALA A 247 5.72 0.68 -9.22
C ALA A 247 6.83 1.69 -8.91
N ILE A 248 6.45 2.81 -8.28
CA ILE A 248 7.35 3.92 -7.96
C ILE A 248 7.29 4.19 -6.48
N VAL A 249 8.44 4.51 -5.89
CA VAL A 249 8.56 4.88 -4.48
C VAL A 249 9.10 6.30 -4.42
N VAL A 250 8.47 7.16 -3.62
CA VAL A 250 8.93 8.54 -3.42
C VAL A 250 9.08 8.85 -1.94
N LYS A 251 10.03 9.73 -1.62
CA LYS A 251 10.18 10.24 -0.27
C LYS A 251 9.15 11.33 0.02
N VAL A 252 8.30 11.09 1.01
CA VAL A 252 7.33 12.06 1.52
C VAL A 252 7.47 12.25 3.02
N ARG A 253 6.90 13.33 3.53
CA ARG A 253 6.72 13.52 4.98
C ARG A 253 5.25 13.66 5.31
N PRO A 254 4.83 13.27 6.52
CA PRO A 254 3.46 13.46 6.97
C PRO A 254 3.00 14.91 6.78
N LYS A 255 1.75 15.07 6.35
CA LYS A 255 1.09 16.37 6.07
C LYS A 255 1.69 17.17 4.91
N GLN A 256 2.59 16.60 4.12
CA GLN A 256 3.03 17.22 2.86
C GLN A 256 2.07 16.87 1.72
N THR A 257 2.06 17.76 0.74
CA THR A 257 1.37 17.59 -0.53
C THR A 257 2.41 17.73 -1.62
N HIS A 258 2.44 16.73 -2.51
CA HIS A 258 3.37 16.67 -3.62
C HIS A 258 2.57 16.58 -4.91
N HIS A 259 2.99 17.36 -5.91
CA HIS A 259 2.35 17.37 -7.21
C HIS A 259 3.30 16.72 -8.20
N TYR A 260 2.89 15.57 -8.73
CA TYR A 260 3.68 14.79 -9.66
C TYR A 260 3.07 14.74 -11.06
N LEU A 261 3.95 14.68 -12.04
CA LEU A 261 3.66 14.32 -13.42
C LEU A 261 4.52 13.11 -13.77
N ILE A 262 3.92 12.10 -14.36
CA ILE A 262 4.63 10.95 -14.90
C ILE A 262 4.37 10.80 -16.39
N THR A 263 5.46 10.58 -17.12
CA THR A 263 5.51 10.43 -18.57
C THR A 263 6.43 9.25 -18.87
N ALA A 264 6.45 8.77 -20.12
CA ALA A 264 7.40 7.75 -20.55
C ALA A 264 8.15 8.23 -21.80
N ALA A 265 9.41 7.77 -21.92
CA ALA A 265 10.20 7.89 -23.13
C ALA A 265 10.39 6.47 -23.72
N PRO A 266 9.46 5.99 -24.59
CA PRO A 266 9.37 4.58 -24.97
C PRO A 266 10.63 4.00 -25.62
N HIS A 267 11.43 4.85 -26.26
CA HIS A 267 12.64 4.50 -26.99
C HIS A 267 13.92 4.96 -26.29
N ALA A 268 13.83 5.43 -25.04
CA ALA A 268 15.01 5.81 -24.27
C ALA A 268 15.83 4.57 -23.87
N GLU A 269 17.13 4.65 -24.07
CA GLU A 269 18.12 3.71 -23.55
C GLU A 269 18.66 4.17 -22.20
N SER A 270 18.79 5.49 -22.00
CA SER A 270 19.18 6.09 -20.73
C SER A 270 18.53 7.46 -20.55
N ILE A 271 18.30 7.84 -19.28
CA ILE A 271 17.81 9.16 -18.91
C ILE A 271 18.73 9.63 -17.78
N THR A 272 19.43 10.74 -17.98
CA THR A 272 20.41 11.23 -17.02
C THR A 272 20.09 12.66 -16.62
N GLN A 273 20.37 12.99 -15.36
CA GLN A 273 20.26 14.35 -14.84
C GLN A 273 21.64 14.84 -14.42
N LYS A 274 22.10 15.96 -14.98
CA LYS A 274 23.36 16.59 -14.60
C LYS A 274 23.21 18.10 -14.56
N ASN A 275 23.57 18.70 -13.41
CA ASN A 275 23.49 20.15 -13.19
C ASN A 275 22.11 20.74 -13.50
N GLY A 276 21.04 19.99 -13.21
CA GLY A 276 19.66 20.40 -13.50
C GLY A 276 19.17 20.14 -14.93
N PHE A 277 20.05 19.74 -15.85
CA PHE A 277 19.67 19.37 -17.21
C PHE A 277 19.34 17.89 -17.30
N VAL A 278 18.23 17.57 -17.95
CA VAL A 278 17.81 16.20 -18.26
C VAL A 278 18.25 15.87 -19.69
N THR A 279 19.01 14.80 -19.85
CA THR A 279 19.41 14.29 -21.18
C THR A 279 18.84 12.90 -21.36
N ILE A 280 18.14 12.69 -22.48
CA ILE A 280 17.63 11.39 -22.92
C ILE A 280 18.50 10.90 -24.05
N GLN A 281 18.96 9.65 -23.95
CA GLN A 281 19.65 8.93 -25.03
C GLN A 281 18.78 7.78 -25.53
N GLY A 282 18.91 7.46 -26.81
CA GLY A 282 18.06 6.48 -27.51
C GLY A 282 17.26 7.15 -28.62
N GLY A 283 16.48 6.38 -29.37
CA GLY A 283 15.66 6.94 -30.44
C GLY A 283 14.94 5.87 -31.27
N PRO A 284 13.98 6.27 -32.13
CA PRO A 284 13.53 7.65 -32.38
C PRO A 284 12.83 8.28 -31.17
N MET A 285 12.90 9.60 -31.02
CA MET A 285 12.26 10.31 -29.91
C MET A 285 10.78 10.56 -30.23
N ASP A 286 9.91 10.09 -29.35
CA ASP A 286 8.48 10.42 -29.28
C ASP A 286 8.03 10.27 -27.83
N PHE A 287 7.93 11.39 -27.11
CA PHE A 287 7.57 11.40 -25.70
C PHE A 287 6.93 12.72 -25.28
N ILE A 288 6.29 12.73 -24.11
CA ILE A 288 5.70 13.94 -23.52
C ILE A 288 6.61 14.46 -22.41
N SER A 289 6.77 15.78 -22.33
CA SER A 289 7.56 16.44 -21.29
C SER A 289 6.96 17.82 -20.94
N PRO A 290 7.12 18.29 -19.69
CA PRO A 290 6.81 19.67 -19.33
C PRO A 290 7.83 20.68 -19.91
N PHE A 291 8.92 20.23 -20.51
CA PHE A 291 9.95 21.07 -21.10
C PHE A 291 10.16 20.76 -22.58
N GLU A 292 10.69 21.74 -23.31
CA GLU A 292 11.24 21.49 -24.63
C GLU A 292 12.64 20.85 -24.53
N PHE A 293 13.02 20.11 -25.57
CA PHE A 293 14.36 19.54 -25.68
C PHE A 293 15.05 20.03 -26.96
N GLU A 294 16.34 20.28 -26.88
CA GLU A 294 17.17 20.68 -28.01
C GLU A 294 17.14 19.61 -29.12
N GLY A 295 17.01 20.07 -30.37
CA GLY A 295 17.01 19.18 -31.54
C GLY A 295 15.71 18.41 -31.77
N LEU A 296 14.69 18.58 -30.92
CA LEU A 296 13.36 17.98 -31.09
C LEU A 296 12.33 19.03 -31.49
N LYS A 297 11.34 18.59 -32.28
CA LYS A 297 10.13 19.37 -32.54
C LYS A 297 9.23 19.28 -31.31
N ALA A 298 8.84 20.43 -30.77
CA ALA A 298 7.92 20.52 -29.65
C ALA A 298 6.53 20.96 -30.12
N GLU A 299 5.52 20.15 -29.84
CA GLU A 299 4.12 20.46 -30.12
C GLU A 299 3.32 20.49 -28.81
N PRO A 300 2.59 21.57 -28.50
CA PRO A 300 1.76 21.62 -27.29
C PRO A 300 0.71 20.50 -27.25
N VAL A 301 0.52 19.88 -26.09
CA VAL A 301 -0.45 18.80 -25.87
C VAL A 301 -1.78 19.37 -25.37
N GLY A 302 -2.51 20.05 -26.25
CA GLY A 302 -3.74 20.75 -25.86
C GLY A 302 -3.46 21.84 -24.82
N GLU A 303 -4.31 21.96 -23.80
CA GLU A 303 -4.21 23.00 -22.75
C GLU A 303 -3.43 22.54 -21.49
N THR A 304 -2.64 21.47 -21.59
CA THR A 304 -1.96 20.86 -20.43
C THR A 304 -0.67 21.58 -20.02
N GLY A 305 -0.13 22.46 -20.86
CA GLY A 305 1.20 23.04 -20.68
C GLY A 305 2.35 22.06 -20.92
N LEU A 306 2.07 20.87 -21.46
CA LEU A 306 3.07 19.88 -21.85
C LEU A 306 3.38 19.95 -23.36
N PHE A 307 4.52 19.40 -23.74
CA PHE A 307 4.95 19.27 -25.14
C PHE A 307 5.09 17.80 -25.51
N ARG A 308 4.57 17.42 -26.68
CA ARG A 308 4.97 16.20 -27.37
C ARG A 308 6.24 16.50 -28.16
N LEU A 309 7.31 15.79 -27.82
CA LEU A 309 8.62 15.96 -28.42
C LEU A 309 8.88 14.83 -29.40
N THR A 310 9.09 15.20 -30.66
CA THR A 310 9.34 14.23 -31.74
C THR A 310 10.62 14.55 -32.50
N GLY A 311 11.35 13.52 -32.89
CA GLY A 311 12.56 13.70 -33.70
C GLY A 311 13.37 12.43 -33.91
N LYS A 312 14.34 12.50 -34.82
CA LYS A 312 15.29 11.41 -35.11
C LYS A 312 16.58 11.50 -34.29
N ALA A 313 16.66 12.46 -33.36
CA ALA A 313 17.84 12.62 -32.53
C ALA A 313 18.04 11.35 -31.68
N THR A 314 19.29 10.91 -31.54
CA THR A 314 19.68 9.79 -30.66
C THR A 314 20.06 10.26 -29.26
N SER A 315 20.10 11.58 -29.06
CA SER A 315 20.31 12.25 -27.79
C SER A 315 19.62 13.61 -27.83
N ALA A 316 18.94 13.99 -26.75
CA ALA A 316 18.32 15.30 -26.61
C ALA A 316 18.44 15.80 -25.17
N THR A 317 18.68 17.09 -24.99
CA THR A 317 18.82 17.72 -23.67
C THR A 317 17.71 18.75 -23.46
N MET A 318 17.15 18.77 -22.25
CA MET A 318 16.16 19.74 -21.81
C MET A 318 16.67 21.18 -21.96
N LYS A 319 15.84 22.06 -22.51
CA LYS A 319 16.12 23.51 -22.59
C LYS A 319 15.86 24.21 -21.25
#